data_AF-A0A2E9H0K7-F1
#
_entry.id   AF-A0A2E9H0K7-F1
#
_cell.length_a   1.000
_cell.length_b   1.000
_cell.length_c   1.000
_cell.angle_alpha   90.00
_cell.angle_beta   90.00
_cell.angle_gamma   90.00
#
_symmetry.space_group_name_H-M   'P 1'
#
loop_
_entity.id
_entity.type
_entity.pdbx_description
1 polymer ?
#
loop_
_entity_poly.entity_id
_entity_poly.type
_entity_poly.pdbx_seq_one_letter_code
_entity_poly.pdbx_strand_id
1 'polypeptide(L)'
;MKKWFRTGKPWIWLTAGSVSISLIAVIGLVIMIGWRGLSFFWPSAIHEMDIKQADGSTKHIIGEVYDSEVVPTTRLPQSMVDLADIESETVTRYLMKIGNREYVPLDFTWVLESLVTKDTTPKNMAVIERSKDGNFYGRITAVTENGEVVAKQSDEDFRKVMFERV
;
A
#
# COMPACT_ATOMS: atom_id res chain seq x y z
N MET A 1 1.78 52.55 -29.90
CA MET A 1 1.40 51.15 -30.22
C MET A 1 1.83 50.67 -31.62
N LYS A 2 1.54 51.39 -32.73
CA LYS A 2 1.89 50.94 -34.10
C LYS A 2 3.39 50.64 -34.37
N LYS A 3 4.33 51.33 -33.70
CA LYS A 3 5.78 51.04 -33.82
C LYS A 3 6.19 49.68 -33.24
N TRP A 4 5.59 49.26 -32.13
CA TRP A 4 5.93 48.01 -31.45
C TRP A 4 5.53 46.77 -32.26
N PHE A 5 4.32 46.80 -32.85
CA PHE A 5 3.87 45.75 -33.77
C PHE A 5 4.69 45.67 -35.06
N ARG A 6 5.18 46.81 -35.59
CA ARG A 6 6.09 46.82 -36.75
C ARG A 6 7.49 46.28 -36.47
N THR A 7 7.92 46.21 -35.21
CA THR A 7 9.26 45.71 -34.85
C THR A 7 9.35 44.17 -34.74
N GLY A 8 8.24 43.43 -34.93
CA GLY A 8 8.23 41.97 -34.80
C GLY A 8 8.33 41.44 -33.36
N LYS A 9 8.75 42.29 -32.41
CA LYS A 9 8.89 41.99 -30.98
C LYS A 9 7.68 41.28 -30.35
N PRO A 10 6.41 41.64 -30.65
CA PRO A 10 5.26 40.93 -30.06
C PRO A 10 5.20 39.44 -30.43
N TRP A 11 5.59 39.10 -31.66
CA TRP A 11 5.62 37.71 -32.13
C TRP A 11 6.75 36.91 -31.47
N ILE A 12 7.87 37.55 -31.15
CA ILE A 12 8.97 36.94 -30.40
C ILE A 12 8.53 36.63 -28.97
N TRP A 13 7.83 37.57 -28.31
CA TRP A 13 7.27 37.33 -26.97
C TRP A 13 6.19 36.25 -26.97
N LEU A 14 5.34 36.22 -28.00
CA LEU A 14 4.30 35.20 -28.12
C LEU A 14 4.90 33.81 -28.34
N THR A 15 5.90 33.67 -29.21
CA THR A 15 6.60 32.39 -29.42
C THR A 15 7.40 31.94 -28.21
N ALA A 16 8.16 32.85 -27.57
CA ALA A 16 8.88 32.54 -26.33
C ALA A 16 7.91 32.17 -25.19
N GLY A 17 6.77 32.86 -25.09
CA GLY A 17 5.70 32.54 -24.16
C GLY A 17 5.10 31.17 -24.42
N SER A 18 4.77 30.85 -25.67
CA SER A 18 4.26 29.53 -26.07
C SER A 18 5.26 28.42 -25.74
N VAL A 19 6.54 28.58 -26.07
CA VAL A 19 7.60 27.61 -25.75
C VAL A 19 7.73 27.40 -24.24
N SER A 20 7.67 28.48 -23.46
CA SER A 20 7.76 28.41 -21.99
C SER A 20 6.58 27.65 -21.40
N ILE A 21 5.35 27.90 -21.87
CA ILE A 21 4.15 27.19 -21.45
C ILE A 21 4.25 25.69 -21.81
N SER A 22 4.70 25.38 -23.03
CA SER A 22 4.91 23.98 -23.45
C SER A 22 5.94 23.27 -22.57
N LEU A 23 7.04 23.94 -22.22
CA LEU A 23 8.06 23.36 -21.34
C LEU A 23 7.52 23.09 -19.94
N ILE A 24 6.76 24.03 -19.36
CA ILE A 24 6.10 23.85 -18.06
C ILE A 24 5.12 22.67 -18.12
N ALA A 25 4.32 22.55 -19.19
CA ALA A 25 3.39 21.46 -19.35
C ALA A 25 4.09 20.09 -19.42
N VAL A 26 5.20 20.00 -20.17
CA VAL A 26 6.00 18.76 -20.27
C VAL A 26 6.63 18.40 -18.93
N ILE A 27 7.24 19.35 -18.24
CA ILE A 27 7.83 19.11 -16.91
C ILE A 27 6.74 18.70 -15.91
N GLY A 28 5.61 19.39 -15.90
CA GLY A 28 4.46 19.06 -15.06
C GLY A 28 3.95 17.65 -15.32
N LEU A 29 3.88 17.23 -16.59
CA LEU A 29 3.50 15.87 -16.97
C LEU A 29 4.52 14.83 -16.48
N VAL A 30 5.82 15.08 -16.65
CA VAL A 30 6.88 14.18 -16.16
C VAL A 30 6.83 14.03 -14.64
N ILE A 31 6.67 15.14 -13.91
CA ILE A 31 6.54 15.11 -12.44
C ILE A 31 5.28 14.35 -12.02
N MET A 32 4.14 14.59 -12.69
CA MET A 32 2.88 13.90 -12.39
C MET A 32 3.00 12.39 -12.58
N ILE A 33 3.61 11.94 -13.68
CA ILE A 33 3.84 10.52 -13.95
C ILE A 33 4.84 9.95 -12.94
N GLY A 34 5.94 10.66 -12.70
CA GLY A 34 6.98 10.26 -11.75
C GLY A 34 6.42 10.05 -10.35
N TRP A 35 5.65 11.01 -9.83
CA TRP A 35 5.06 10.93 -8.49
C TRP A 35 4.14 9.71 -8.34
N ARG A 36 3.35 9.40 -9.38
CA ARG A 36 2.47 8.23 -9.38
C ARG A 36 3.25 6.90 -9.41
N GLY A 37 4.39 6.85 -10.09
CA GLY A 37 5.23 5.66 -10.17
C GLY A 37 6.12 5.45 -8.95
N LEU A 38 6.73 6.51 -8.42
CA LEU A 38 7.70 6.42 -7.32
C LEU A 38 7.10 5.84 -6.03
N SER A 39 5.81 6.07 -5.79
CA SER A 39 5.13 5.52 -4.61
C SER A 39 5.14 3.99 -4.55
N PHE A 40 5.17 3.30 -5.70
CA PHE A 40 5.21 1.83 -5.74
C PHE A 40 6.56 1.24 -5.33
N PHE A 41 7.62 2.06 -5.33
CA PHE A 41 8.94 1.62 -4.87
C PHE A 41 9.11 1.75 -3.35
N TRP A 42 8.19 2.40 -2.67
CA TRP A 42 8.27 2.55 -1.21
C TRP A 42 7.54 1.40 -0.53
N PRO A 43 8.14 0.73 0.48
CA PRO A 43 7.47 -0.33 1.22
C PRO A 43 6.18 0.18 1.88
N SER A 44 5.06 -0.50 1.62
CA SER A 44 3.80 -0.24 2.30
C SER A 44 3.90 -0.66 3.77
N ALA A 45 3.13 0.01 4.62
CA ALA A 45 2.96 -0.43 6.00
C ALA A 45 2.26 -1.80 6.03
N ILE A 46 2.77 -2.72 6.84
CA ILE A 46 2.15 -4.02 7.03
C ILE A 46 1.22 -3.93 8.22
N HIS A 47 -0.05 -4.24 7.99
CA HIS A 47 -1.11 -4.26 8.99
C HIS A 47 -1.34 -5.68 9.49
N GLU A 48 -1.58 -5.78 10.78
CA GLU A 48 -2.03 -6.97 11.48
C GLU A 48 -3.40 -6.66 12.08
N MET A 49 -4.44 -7.23 11.45
CA MET A 49 -5.84 -6.94 11.71
C MET A 49 -6.57 -8.15 12.28
N ASP A 50 -7.39 -7.89 13.29
CA ASP A 50 -8.36 -8.84 13.82
C ASP A 50 -9.75 -8.48 13.30
N ILE A 51 -10.44 -9.46 12.69
CA ILE A 51 -11.71 -9.25 12.00
C ILE A 51 -12.79 -10.13 12.61
N LYS A 52 -13.88 -9.51 13.06
CA LYS A 52 -15.05 -10.22 13.58
C LYS A 52 -15.72 -11.05 12.50
N GLN A 53 -15.98 -12.33 12.78
CA GLN A 53 -16.69 -13.26 11.90
C GLN A 53 -18.14 -13.48 12.36
N ALA A 54 -18.97 -13.99 11.45
CA ALA A 54 -20.39 -14.23 11.71
C ALA A 54 -20.64 -15.30 12.79
N ASP A 55 -19.71 -16.24 12.96
CA ASP A 55 -19.74 -17.27 14.00
C ASP A 55 -19.26 -16.76 15.38
N GLY A 56 -18.93 -15.47 15.49
CA GLY A 56 -18.37 -14.86 16.69
C GLY A 56 -16.86 -15.07 16.87
N SER A 57 -16.21 -15.83 15.98
CA SER A 57 -14.75 -15.97 15.99
C SER A 57 -14.07 -14.70 15.46
N THR A 58 -12.76 -14.61 15.70
CA THR A 58 -11.92 -13.55 15.16
C THR A 58 -10.98 -14.14 14.13
N LYS A 59 -11.03 -13.63 12.91
CA LYS A 59 -10.09 -13.96 11.85
C LYS A 59 -8.93 -12.98 11.90
N HIS A 60 -7.73 -13.53 12.08
CA HIS A 60 -6.49 -12.77 12.04
C HIS A 60 -5.97 -12.67 10.61
N ILE A 61 -5.68 -11.46 10.14
CA ILE A 61 -5.14 -11.20 8.80
C ILE A 61 -3.91 -10.31 8.92
N ILE A 62 -2.87 -10.67 8.17
CA ILE A 62 -1.66 -9.87 8.01
C ILE A 62 -1.53 -9.52 6.53
N GLY A 63 -1.27 -8.26 6.23
CA GLY A 63 -1.09 -7.81 4.86
C GLY A 63 -0.94 -6.29 4.73
N GLU A 64 -0.90 -5.82 3.50
CA GLU A 64 -0.81 -4.40 3.18
C GLU A 64 -2.19 -3.88 2.76
N VAL A 65 -2.57 -2.68 3.20
CA VAL A 65 -3.75 -1.99 2.65
C VAL A 65 -3.39 -1.53 1.25
N TYR A 66 -3.91 -2.21 0.23
CA TYR A 66 -3.65 -1.92 -1.17
C TYR A 66 -4.55 -0.81 -1.71
N ASP A 67 -5.82 -0.82 -1.30
CA ASP A 67 -6.80 0.20 -1.67
C ASP A 67 -7.89 0.34 -0.60
N SER A 68 -8.66 1.43 -0.66
CA SER A 68 -9.82 1.68 0.17
C SER A 68 -10.96 2.25 -0.66
N GLU A 69 -12.16 1.68 -0.52
CA GLU A 69 -13.33 2.13 -1.26
C GLU A 69 -14.50 2.41 -0.32
N VAL A 70 -15.23 3.49 -0.60
CA VAL A 70 -16.54 3.77 0.02
C VAL A 70 -17.63 3.19 -0.88
N VAL A 71 -18.42 2.27 -0.35
CA VAL A 71 -19.50 1.61 -1.09
C VAL A 71 -20.85 1.81 -0.39
N PRO A 72 -21.97 1.85 -1.12
CA PRO A 72 -23.30 1.82 -0.51
C PRO A 72 -23.50 0.54 0.29
N THR A 73 -24.09 0.61 1.49
CA THR A 73 -24.37 -0.57 2.33
C THR A 73 -25.31 -1.57 1.65
N THR A 74 -26.16 -1.09 0.73
CA THR A 74 -27.04 -1.92 -0.10
C THR A 74 -26.29 -2.90 -1.03
N ARG A 75 -24.98 -2.70 -1.25
CA ARG A 75 -24.13 -3.65 -2.02
C ARG A 75 -23.56 -4.77 -1.16
N LEU A 76 -23.70 -4.70 0.16
CA LEU A 76 -23.20 -5.73 1.06
C LEU A 76 -24.28 -6.79 1.32
N PRO A 77 -23.88 -8.05 1.59
CA PRO A 77 -24.80 -9.03 2.12
C PRO A 77 -25.40 -8.54 3.44
N GLN A 78 -26.72 -8.67 3.61
CA GLN A 78 -27.41 -8.21 4.84
C GLN A 78 -26.79 -8.81 6.10
N SER A 79 -26.37 -10.08 6.07
CA SER A 79 -25.69 -10.74 7.18
C SER A 79 -24.38 -10.04 7.60
N MET A 80 -23.68 -9.41 6.66
CA MET A 80 -22.48 -8.64 6.94
C MET A 80 -22.80 -7.26 7.53
N VAL A 81 -23.90 -6.64 7.06
CA VAL A 81 -24.42 -5.37 7.59
C VAL A 81 -24.83 -5.54 9.05
N ASP A 82 -25.62 -6.58 9.35
CA ASP A 82 -26.09 -6.88 10.70
C ASP A 82 -24.93 -7.26 11.63
N LEU A 83 -23.95 -8.04 11.16
CA LEU A 83 -22.78 -8.43 11.95
C LEU A 83 -21.92 -7.24 12.38
N ALA A 84 -21.80 -6.26 11.47
CA ALA A 84 -21.00 -5.06 11.60
C ALA A 84 -21.77 -3.88 12.20
N ASP A 85 -23.06 -4.07 12.53
CA ASP A 85 -23.93 -3.05 13.13
C ASP A 85 -23.93 -1.72 12.35
N ILE A 86 -24.03 -1.81 11.02
CA ILE A 86 -23.89 -0.64 10.14
C ILE A 86 -25.23 0.07 9.99
N GLU A 87 -25.32 1.27 10.58
CA GLU A 87 -26.50 2.14 10.44
C GLU A 87 -26.40 3.13 9.26
N SER A 88 -25.21 3.30 8.68
CA SER A 88 -24.95 4.28 7.61
C SER A 88 -25.32 3.78 6.21
N GLU A 89 -25.66 4.71 5.31
CA GLU A 89 -25.93 4.41 3.88
C GLU A 89 -24.68 3.98 3.10
N THR A 90 -23.49 4.28 3.62
CA THR A 90 -22.21 3.96 3.01
C THR A 90 -21.24 3.40 4.04
N VAL A 91 -20.29 2.60 3.57
CA VAL A 91 -19.27 1.97 4.41
C VAL A 91 -17.96 1.83 3.65
N THR A 92 -16.85 1.94 4.38
CA THR A 92 -15.51 1.74 3.85
C THR A 92 -15.12 0.26 3.88
N ARG A 93 -14.52 -0.22 2.79
CA ARG A 93 -13.83 -1.51 2.75
C ARG A 93 -12.39 -1.33 2.28
N TYR A 94 -11.50 -2.11 2.87
CA TYR A 94 -10.09 -2.17 2.48
C TYR A 94 -9.86 -3.37 1.56
N LEU A 95 -9.15 -3.15 0.46
CA LEU A 95 -8.56 -4.22 -0.33
C LEU A 95 -7.21 -4.55 0.28
N MET A 96 -7.13 -5.66 0.98
CA MET A 96 -5.91 -6.12 1.64
C MET A 96 -5.13 -7.02 0.71
N LYS A 97 -3.85 -6.69 0.45
CA LYS A 97 -2.89 -7.60 -0.17
C LYS A 97 -2.33 -8.51 0.91
N ILE A 98 -2.81 -9.75 0.93
CA ILE A 98 -2.43 -10.76 1.91
C ILE A 98 -1.34 -11.68 1.34
N GLY A 99 -0.81 -12.57 2.17
CA GLY A 99 0.25 -13.50 1.78
C GLY A 99 0.10 -14.86 2.42
N ASN A 100 1.20 -15.59 2.52
CA ASN A 100 1.27 -16.92 3.11
C ASN A 100 0.29 -17.89 2.43
N ARG A 101 0.34 -17.92 1.09
CA ARG A 101 -0.70 -18.56 0.26
C ARG A 101 -0.83 -20.07 0.42
N GLU A 102 0.08 -20.67 1.15
CA GLU A 102 0.04 -22.07 1.56
C GLU A 102 -1.13 -22.36 2.51
N TYR A 103 -1.60 -21.34 3.24
CA TYR A 103 -2.76 -21.41 4.10
C TYR A 103 -4.02 -20.82 3.45
N VAL A 104 -3.86 -19.77 2.64
CA VAL A 104 -4.97 -19.07 1.98
C VAL A 104 -4.59 -18.77 0.52
N PRO A 105 -5.20 -19.43 -0.49
CA PRO A 105 -4.74 -19.35 -1.87
C PRO A 105 -5.01 -18.01 -2.59
N LEU A 106 -5.45 -16.97 -1.86
CA LEU A 106 -5.80 -15.66 -2.37
C LEU A 106 -4.64 -14.66 -2.17
N ASP A 107 -4.38 -13.82 -3.16
CA ASP A 107 -3.44 -12.69 -3.04
C ASP A 107 -4.09 -11.45 -2.42
N PHE A 108 -5.41 -11.33 -2.57
CA PHE A 108 -6.17 -10.18 -2.12
C PHE A 108 -7.47 -10.60 -1.45
N THR A 109 -7.88 -9.86 -0.43
CA THR A 109 -9.19 -10.02 0.21
C THR A 109 -9.77 -8.66 0.57
N TRP A 110 -11.07 -8.52 0.39
CA TRP A 110 -11.79 -7.38 0.94
C TRP A 110 -12.00 -7.58 2.44
N VAL A 111 -11.83 -6.50 3.20
CA VAL A 111 -12.11 -6.41 4.63
C VAL A 111 -12.99 -5.20 4.86
N LEU A 112 -14.09 -5.37 5.59
CA LEU A 112 -14.95 -4.24 5.94
C LEU A 112 -14.37 -3.53 7.16
N GLU A 113 -14.20 -2.21 7.08
CA GLU A 113 -13.61 -1.41 8.16
C GLU A 113 -14.36 -1.60 9.49
N SER A 114 -15.69 -1.63 9.45
CA SER A 114 -16.55 -1.83 10.63
C SER A 114 -16.43 -3.21 11.29
N LEU A 115 -15.85 -4.20 10.60
CA LEU A 115 -15.59 -5.53 11.18
C LEU A 115 -14.18 -5.65 11.78
N VAL A 116 -13.31 -4.66 11.58
CA VAL A 116 -11.96 -4.66 12.15
C VAL A 116 -12.05 -4.27 13.62
N THR A 117 -11.73 -5.21 14.50
CA THR A 117 -11.75 -5.00 15.96
C THR A 117 -10.41 -4.51 16.50
N LYS A 118 -9.33 -4.78 15.78
CA LYS A 118 -7.97 -4.30 16.08
C LYS A 118 -7.18 -4.18 14.80
N ASP A 119 -6.42 -3.09 14.67
CA ASP A 119 -5.46 -2.88 13.59
C ASP A 119 -4.14 -2.38 14.20
N THR A 120 -3.03 -3.03 13.86
CA THR A 120 -1.70 -2.65 14.32
C THR A 120 -0.68 -2.72 13.20
N THR A 121 0.33 -1.84 13.24
CA THR A 121 1.45 -1.84 12.30
C THR A 121 2.74 -2.27 13.01
N PRO A 122 3.01 -3.58 13.12
CA PRO A 122 4.16 -4.10 13.87
C PRO A 122 5.50 -3.77 13.23
N LYS A 123 6.42 -3.16 14.01
CA LYS A 123 7.77 -2.78 13.56
C LYS A 123 8.73 -3.96 13.31
N ASN A 124 8.38 -5.17 13.76
CA ASN A 124 9.21 -6.36 13.66
C ASN A 124 8.69 -7.38 12.63
N MET A 125 7.82 -6.91 11.73
CA MET A 125 7.30 -7.72 10.64
C MET A 125 8.21 -7.63 9.42
N ALA A 126 8.42 -8.77 8.78
CA ALA A 126 9.20 -8.91 7.57
C ALA A 126 8.31 -9.43 6.44
N VAL A 127 8.59 -8.96 5.22
CA VAL A 127 8.05 -9.51 3.98
C VAL A 127 9.18 -10.26 3.29
N ILE A 128 8.96 -11.51 2.94
CA ILE A 128 9.86 -12.32 2.13
C ILE A 128 9.12 -12.72 0.87
N GLU A 129 9.56 -12.24 -0.28
CA GLU A 129 9.03 -12.68 -1.56
C GLU A 129 9.60 -14.07 -1.90
N ARG A 130 8.72 -15.00 -2.24
CA ARG A 130 9.09 -16.37 -2.57
C ARG A 130 8.75 -16.65 -4.02
N SER A 131 9.56 -17.49 -4.67
CA SER A 131 9.34 -17.92 -6.06
C SER A 131 8.03 -18.68 -6.26
N LYS A 132 7.54 -19.32 -5.18
CA LYS A 132 6.27 -20.00 -5.11
C LYS A 132 5.44 -19.38 -3.99
N ASP A 133 4.14 -19.22 -4.21
CA ASP A 133 3.18 -18.78 -3.18
C ASP A 133 3.41 -17.34 -2.67
N GLY A 134 4.10 -16.51 -3.47
CA GLY A 134 4.17 -15.05 -3.34
C GLY A 134 4.79 -14.53 -2.04
N ASN A 135 4.26 -13.41 -1.55
CA ASN A 135 4.71 -12.77 -0.31
C ASN A 135 4.47 -13.67 0.91
N PHE A 136 5.49 -13.78 1.75
CA PHE A 136 5.40 -14.33 3.10
C PHE A 136 5.55 -13.20 4.11
N TYR A 137 4.55 -13.04 4.98
CA TYR A 137 4.56 -12.13 6.10
C TYR A 137 4.82 -12.91 7.39
N GLY A 138 5.78 -12.43 8.18
CA GLY A 138 6.12 -13.07 9.44
C GLY A 138 7.10 -12.26 10.29
N ARG A 139 7.45 -12.81 11.45
CA ARG A 139 8.45 -12.24 12.34
C ARG A 139 9.69 -13.13 12.29
N ILE A 140 10.84 -12.54 11.97
CA ILE A 140 12.10 -13.27 11.96
C ILE A 140 12.54 -13.46 13.41
N THR A 141 12.64 -14.71 13.85
CA THR A 141 12.99 -15.08 15.24
C THR A 141 14.47 -15.37 15.41
N ALA A 142 15.11 -15.92 14.39
CA ALA A 142 16.54 -16.23 14.37
C ALA A 142 17.05 -16.32 12.93
N VAL A 143 18.37 -16.16 12.78
CA VAL A 143 19.12 -16.46 11.56
C VAL A 143 19.96 -17.70 11.83
N THR A 144 19.86 -18.70 10.96
CA THR A 144 20.59 -19.97 11.07
C THR A 144 21.45 -20.15 9.83
N GLU A 145 22.72 -20.47 10.02
CA GLU A 145 23.71 -20.71 8.97
C GLU A 145 24.37 -22.07 9.21
N ASN A 146 24.36 -22.95 8.19
CA ASN A 146 24.88 -24.32 8.31
C ASN A 146 24.32 -25.13 9.50
N GLY A 147 23.09 -24.84 9.92
CA GLY A 147 22.44 -25.49 11.06
C GLY A 147 22.75 -24.86 12.43
N GLU A 148 23.63 -23.85 12.49
CA GLU A 148 23.94 -23.11 13.71
C GLU A 148 23.22 -21.77 13.75
N VAL A 149 22.67 -21.41 14.91
CA VAL A 149 22.01 -20.11 15.09
C VAL A 149 23.09 -19.04 15.22
N VAL A 150 23.20 -18.17 14.22
CA VAL A 150 24.20 -17.09 14.15
C VAL A 150 23.68 -15.77 14.72
N ALA A 151 22.36 -15.59 14.81
CA ALA A 151 21.74 -14.48 15.53
C ALA A 151 20.30 -14.81 15.93
N LYS A 152 19.82 -14.23 17.04
CA LYS A 152 18.45 -14.30 17.52
C LYS A 152 17.85 -12.90 17.55
N GLN A 153 16.51 -12.81 17.43
CA GLN A 153 15.80 -11.54 17.48
C GLN A 153 16.06 -10.75 18.78
N SER A 154 16.43 -11.43 19.87
CA SER A 154 16.80 -10.83 21.15
C SER A 154 18.14 -10.10 21.14
N ASP A 155 18.98 -10.35 20.15
CA ASP A 155 20.36 -9.88 20.13
C ASP A 155 20.43 -8.43 19.61
N GLU A 156 21.30 -7.61 20.20
CA GLU A 156 21.37 -6.17 19.87
C GLU A 156 21.78 -5.92 18.41
N ASP A 157 22.62 -6.78 17.86
CA ASP A 157 23.14 -6.70 16.49
C ASP A 157 22.32 -7.50 15.47
N PHE A 158 21.20 -8.10 15.88
CA PHE A 158 20.35 -8.96 15.04
C PHE A 158 20.05 -8.35 13.66
N ARG A 159 19.63 -7.08 13.64
CA ARG A 159 19.31 -6.40 12.38
C ARG A 159 20.53 -6.29 11.47
N LYS A 160 21.70 -5.96 12.03
CA LYS A 160 22.94 -5.84 11.26
C LYS A 160 23.33 -7.19 10.65
N VAL A 161 23.35 -8.24 11.48
CA VAL A 161 23.68 -9.61 11.04
C VAL A 161 22.74 -10.10 9.93
N MET A 162 21.45 -9.76 10.03
CA MET A 162 20.44 -10.07 9.02
C MET A 162 20.67 -9.30 7.71
N PHE A 163 20.93 -7.99 7.78
CA PHE A 163 21.17 -7.16 6.58
C PHE A 163 22.45 -7.54 5.82
N GLU A 164 23.48 -8.04 6.51
CA GLU A 164 24.70 -8.52 5.84
C GLU A 164 24.49 -9.80 4.99
N ARG A 165 23.32 -10.44 5.10
CA ARG A 165 22.98 -11.71 4.46
C ARG A 165 21.89 -11.61 3.40
N VAL A 166 21.39 -10.40 3.13
CA VAL A 166 20.37 -10.11 2.10
C VAL A 166 21.01 -9.24 1.03
#